data_AF-F0YX20-F1
#
_entry.id   AF-F0YX20-F1
#
_cell.length_a   1.000
_cell.length_b   1.000
_cell.length_c   1.000
_cell.angle_alpha   90.00
_cell.angle_beta   90.00
_cell.angle_gamma   90.00
#
_symmetry.space_group_name_H-M   'P 1'
#
loop_
_entity.id
_entity.type
_entity.pdbx_description
1 polymer ?
#
loop_
_entity_poly.entity_id
_entity_poly.type
_entity_poly.pdbx_seq_one_letter_code
_entity_poly.pdbx_strand_id
1 'polypeptide(L)'
;MRHAVISAAQKGGIGMKKSTGKISIQKAIAAVMGTALLAGWIFTADRGIGSQEKKIYREAVEQQGLVDKLGFSGFRLEEYPVAMYDGKADYVFYQGKIEKRSPVLETFAGTAYPVGDHYEVIVPTLERFDGLLSLAGGVEGMVSGSGYGGEEQIATIWHEGLHAWQMSHFQILGENLTPAEMEKELEQSGNENGDSEETLLVKELDQNAEQKKRMKKEMQLLKTAAEKKDIDGMKAAILEYREQQEKRQENMSAEALMAEKRCELTEGTAYYVEGNVLKALRGENVYRERYLDTLDVFEGGRGKFYRTGMAKCLILDRLEPDWKTGLDFTESLDELLYKAVESTL
;
A
#
# COMPACT_ATOMS: atom_id res chain seq x y z
N MET A 1 67.51 3.03 -27.54
CA MET A 1 68.46 1.94 -27.87
C MET A 1 67.64 0.68 -28.12
N ARG A 2 67.98 -0.07 -29.19
CA ARG A 2 67.42 -1.36 -29.66
C ARG A 2 66.13 -1.25 -30.50
N HIS A 3 66.26 -1.22 -31.83
CA HIS A 3 66.38 -2.35 -32.79
C HIS A 3 64.99 -2.97 -33.08
N ALA A 4 64.32 -2.62 -34.19
CA ALA A 4 64.58 -2.97 -35.60
C ALA A 4 64.24 -4.43 -35.94
N VAL A 5 63.18 -4.61 -36.75
CA VAL A 5 63.04 -5.75 -37.66
C VAL A 5 62.61 -5.19 -39.02
N ILE A 6 63.34 -5.63 -40.05
CA ILE A 6 63.30 -5.24 -41.47
C ILE A 6 62.53 -6.30 -42.28
N SER A 7 62.08 -5.91 -43.47
CA SER A 7 61.89 -6.72 -44.69
C SER A 7 60.48 -7.29 -44.92
N ALA A 8 59.68 -6.76 -45.84
CA ALA A 8 59.75 -6.74 -47.31
C ALA A 8 59.21 -8.01 -48.01
N ALA A 9 58.09 -7.77 -48.71
CA ALA A 9 57.69 -8.27 -50.03
C ALA A 9 57.59 -9.78 -50.31
N GLN A 10 56.37 -10.21 -50.69
CA GLN A 10 56.19 -10.91 -51.97
C GLN A 10 54.75 -10.82 -52.48
N LYS A 11 54.59 -10.27 -53.69
CA LYS A 11 53.40 -10.38 -54.54
C LYS A 11 53.37 -11.78 -55.16
N GLY A 12 52.21 -12.42 -55.15
CA GLY A 12 51.91 -13.61 -55.93
C GLY A 12 50.40 -13.82 -55.94
N GLY A 13 49.76 -13.60 -57.09
CA GLY A 13 48.30 -13.60 -57.22
C GLY A 13 47.68 -14.96 -57.51
N ILE A 14 46.39 -14.85 -57.89
CA ILE A 14 45.49 -15.85 -58.51
C ILE A 14 44.60 -16.62 -57.52
N GLY A 15 43.29 -16.38 -57.64
CA GLY A 15 42.27 -17.31 -57.18
C GLY A 15 40.93 -16.69 -56.77
N MET A 16 40.20 -16.06 -57.70
CA MET A 16 38.75 -15.86 -57.50
C MET A 16 38.07 -17.24 -57.45
N LYS A 17 37.83 -17.77 -56.25
CA LYS A 17 36.82 -18.81 -56.03
C LYS A 17 35.52 -18.12 -55.62
N LYS A 18 34.55 -18.07 -56.54
CA LYS A 18 33.15 -17.82 -56.20
C LYS A 18 32.68 -18.95 -55.28
N SER A 19 32.59 -18.65 -53.98
CA SER A 19 31.88 -19.49 -53.03
C SER A 19 30.38 -19.25 -53.22
N THR A 20 29.73 -20.11 -54.02
CA THR A 20 28.28 -20.28 -53.93
C THR A 20 28.00 -21.01 -52.61
N GLY A 21 27.81 -20.24 -51.55
CA GLY A 21 27.45 -20.77 -50.24
C GLY A 21 26.09 -21.45 -50.29
N LYS A 22 26.06 -22.78 -50.35
CA LYS A 22 24.88 -23.54 -49.95
C LYS A 22 24.68 -23.26 -48.46
N ILE A 23 23.69 -22.43 -48.13
CA ILE A 23 23.20 -22.29 -46.76
C ILE A 23 22.76 -23.69 -46.35
N SER A 24 23.43 -24.29 -45.35
CA SER A 24 23.02 -25.63 -44.90
C SER A 24 21.58 -25.56 -44.44
N ILE A 25 20.79 -26.58 -44.76
CA ILE A 25 19.37 -26.67 -44.38
C ILE A 25 19.19 -26.42 -42.87
N GLN A 26 20.17 -26.82 -42.05
CA GLN A 26 20.23 -26.54 -40.61
C GLN A 26 20.36 -25.04 -40.27
N LYS A 27 21.15 -24.25 -41.02
CA LYS A 27 21.26 -22.80 -40.83
C LYS A 27 20.00 -22.06 -41.27
N ALA A 28 19.31 -22.54 -42.31
CA ALA A 28 18.02 -21.99 -42.73
C ALA A 28 16.91 -22.30 -41.71
N ILE A 29 16.86 -23.52 -41.18
CA ILE A 29 15.91 -23.91 -40.12
C ILE A 29 16.17 -23.12 -38.82
N ALA A 30 17.43 -22.96 -38.43
CA ALA A 30 17.78 -22.16 -37.24
C ALA A 30 17.42 -20.67 -37.39
N ALA A 31 17.58 -20.09 -38.60
CA ALA A 31 17.18 -18.72 -38.88
C ALA A 31 15.66 -18.53 -38.80
N VAL A 32 14.88 -19.49 -39.34
CA VAL A 32 13.41 -19.48 -39.29
C VAL A 32 12.89 -19.70 -37.87
N MET A 33 13.48 -20.62 -37.10
CA MET A 33 13.14 -20.79 -35.68
C MET A 33 13.52 -19.57 -34.85
N GLY A 34 14.66 -18.92 -35.14
CA GLY A 34 15.07 -17.68 -34.49
C GLY A 34 14.13 -16.52 -34.79
N THR A 35 13.65 -16.38 -36.03
CA THR A 35 12.63 -15.36 -36.38
C THR A 35 11.26 -15.71 -35.85
N ALA A 36 10.87 -16.99 -35.77
CA ALA A 36 9.61 -17.42 -35.16
C ALA A 36 9.63 -17.28 -33.63
N LEU A 37 10.78 -17.48 -32.98
CA LEU A 37 10.97 -17.20 -31.56
C LEU A 37 11.01 -15.70 -31.29
N LEU A 38 11.64 -14.88 -32.14
CA LEU A 38 11.60 -13.42 -32.03
C LEU A 38 10.20 -12.87 -32.30
N ALA A 39 9.49 -13.37 -33.32
CA ALA A 39 8.11 -13.01 -33.59
C ALA A 39 7.20 -13.50 -32.45
N GLY A 40 7.41 -14.71 -31.93
CA GLY A 40 6.73 -15.23 -30.75
C GLY A 40 7.06 -14.42 -29.49
N TRP A 41 8.26 -13.89 -29.35
CA TRP A 41 8.68 -13.03 -28.25
C TRP A 41 8.09 -11.62 -28.38
N ILE A 42 8.00 -11.06 -29.59
CA ILE A 42 7.28 -9.81 -29.85
C ILE A 42 5.78 -10.00 -29.59
N PHE A 43 5.18 -11.10 -30.06
CA PHE A 43 3.76 -11.43 -29.83
C PHE A 43 3.43 -11.84 -28.39
N THR A 44 4.42 -12.27 -27.59
CA THR A 44 4.24 -12.61 -26.17
C THR A 44 4.68 -11.51 -25.23
N ALA A 45 5.62 -10.64 -25.61
CA ALA A 45 6.00 -9.42 -24.89
C ALA A 45 4.93 -8.33 -25.00
N ASP A 46 4.12 -8.38 -26.06
CA ASP A 46 2.87 -7.61 -26.23
C ASP A 46 1.64 -8.24 -25.56
N ARG A 47 1.80 -9.34 -24.80
CA ARG A 47 0.68 -9.81 -23.97
C ARG A 47 0.49 -8.78 -22.85
N GLY A 48 -0.54 -7.97 -23.02
CA GLY A 48 -1.03 -7.08 -21.98
C GLY A 48 -1.40 -7.86 -20.72
N ILE A 49 -1.74 -7.12 -19.67
CA ILE A 49 -2.02 -7.68 -18.35
C ILE A 49 -2.99 -8.88 -18.37
N GLY A 50 -2.73 -9.84 -17.48
CA GLY A 50 -3.46 -11.09 -17.37
C GLY A 50 -4.96 -10.91 -17.13
N SER A 51 -5.74 -11.94 -17.45
CA SER A 51 -7.19 -11.92 -17.21
C SER A 51 -7.56 -11.89 -15.73
N GLN A 52 -6.67 -12.38 -14.87
CA GLN A 52 -6.87 -12.40 -13.42
C GLN A 52 -6.82 -10.99 -12.84
N GLU A 53 -5.82 -10.20 -13.20
CA GLU A 53 -5.68 -8.80 -12.79
C GLU A 53 -6.84 -7.94 -13.31
N LYS A 54 -7.26 -8.15 -14.56
CA LYS A 54 -8.46 -7.48 -15.11
C LYS A 54 -9.72 -7.85 -14.35
N LYS A 55 -9.81 -9.07 -13.82
CA LYS A 55 -10.92 -9.51 -12.99
C LYS A 55 -10.85 -8.83 -11.62
N ILE A 56 -9.68 -8.81 -10.98
CA ILE A 56 -9.45 -8.14 -9.68
C ILE A 56 -9.85 -6.66 -9.76
N TYR A 57 -9.35 -5.91 -10.75
CA TYR A 57 -9.71 -4.50 -10.89
C TYR A 57 -11.22 -4.29 -11.06
N ARG A 58 -11.86 -5.12 -11.91
CA ARG A 58 -13.32 -5.03 -12.14
C ARG A 58 -14.09 -5.30 -10.86
N GLU A 59 -13.76 -6.36 -10.14
CA GLU A 59 -14.42 -6.73 -8.89
C GLU A 59 -14.17 -5.69 -7.79
N ALA A 60 -13.01 -5.03 -7.78
CA ALA A 60 -12.73 -3.91 -6.90
C ALA A 60 -13.66 -2.72 -7.18
N VAL A 61 -13.81 -2.31 -8.44
CA VAL A 61 -14.75 -1.25 -8.85
C VAL A 61 -16.20 -1.61 -8.50
N GLU A 62 -16.59 -2.89 -8.64
CA GLU A 62 -17.92 -3.37 -8.27
C GLU A 62 -18.23 -3.24 -6.76
N GLN A 63 -17.21 -3.09 -5.89
CA GLN A 63 -17.41 -2.84 -4.46
C GLN A 63 -17.75 -1.38 -4.12
N GLN A 64 -17.81 -0.45 -5.08
CA GLN A 64 -18.07 0.97 -4.79
C GLN A 64 -19.36 1.16 -3.97
N GLY A 65 -20.45 0.45 -4.31
CA GLY A 65 -21.71 0.57 -3.57
C GLY A 65 -21.68 0.02 -2.13
N LEU A 66 -20.69 -0.78 -1.78
CA LEU A 66 -20.39 -1.17 -0.40
C LEU A 66 -19.65 -0.02 0.31
N VAL A 67 -18.62 0.53 -0.33
CA VAL A 67 -17.77 1.58 0.25
C VAL A 67 -18.54 2.89 0.42
N ASP A 68 -19.45 3.22 -0.51
CA ASP A 68 -20.36 4.36 -0.40
C ASP A 68 -21.18 4.32 0.91
N LYS A 69 -21.55 3.12 1.39
CA LYS A 69 -22.29 2.93 2.64
C LYS A 69 -21.44 3.12 3.88
N LEU A 70 -20.11 3.12 3.76
CA LEU A 70 -19.24 3.43 4.88
C LEU A 70 -19.32 4.92 5.26
N GLY A 71 -19.60 5.79 4.28
CA GLY A 71 -19.91 7.21 4.51
C GLY A 71 -18.77 8.21 4.26
N PHE A 72 -17.67 7.79 3.63
CA PHE A 72 -16.60 8.72 3.21
C PHE A 72 -17.07 9.55 2.00
N SER A 73 -17.40 10.81 2.24
CA SER A 73 -18.02 11.70 1.25
C SER A 73 -17.14 11.89 0.02
N GLY A 74 -17.66 11.59 -1.17
CA GLY A 74 -16.96 11.79 -2.43
C GLY A 74 -15.86 10.77 -2.74
N PHE A 75 -15.61 9.78 -1.87
CA PHE A 75 -14.58 8.78 -2.13
C PHE A 75 -15.00 7.78 -3.21
N ARG A 76 -14.34 7.83 -4.38
CA ARG A 76 -14.60 6.95 -5.52
C ARG A 76 -13.32 6.32 -6.06
N LEU A 77 -13.27 5.00 -6.13
CA LEU A 77 -12.06 4.30 -6.61
C LEU A 77 -11.72 4.65 -8.06
N GLU A 78 -12.73 4.80 -8.93
CA GLU A 78 -12.53 5.09 -10.36
C GLU A 78 -11.96 6.49 -10.65
N GLU A 79 -11.91 7.38 -9.64
CA GLU A 79 -11.26 8.70 -9.79
C GLU A 79 -9.73 8.60 -9.75
N TYR A 80 -9.20 7.49 -9.23
CA TYR A 80 -7.77 7.23 -9.10
C TYR A 80 -7.32 6.13 -10.07
N PRO A 81 -6.29 6.37 -10.90
CA PRO A 81 -5.70 5.30 -11.70
C PRO A 81 -5.13 4.20 -10.80
N VAL A 82 -5.32 2.94 -11.20
CA VAL A 82 -4.74 1.77 -10.50
C VAL A 82 -3.67 1.17 -11.39
N ALA A 83 -2.40 1.32 -11.04
CA ALA A 83 -1.28 0.72 -11.74
C ALA A 83 -0.95 -0.66 -11.14
N MET A 84 -1.03 -1.70 -11.96
CA MET A 84 -0.61 -3.05 -11.58
C MET A 84 0.78 -3.37 -12.13
N TYR A 85 1.77 -3.52 -11.25
CA TYR A 85 3.18 -3.74 -11.60
C TYR A 85 3.51 -5.23 -11.76
N ASP A 86 3.98 -5.65 -12.94
CA ASP A 86 4.33 -7.05 -13.24
C ASP A 86 5.82 -7.39 -13.04
N GLY A 87 6.60 -6.49 -12.46
CA GLY A 87 8.07 -6.62 -12.36
C GLY A 87 8.83 -6.06 -13.56
N LYS A 88 8.15 -5.52 -14.57
CA LYS A 88 8.75 -4.89 -15.77
C LYS A 88 8.02 -3.65 -16.25
N ALA A 89 6.70 -3.62 -16.11
CA ALA A 89 5.84 -2.54 -16.57
C ALA A 89 4.68 -2.33 -15.61
N ASP A 90 4.17 -1.09 -15.58
CA ASP A 90 2.88 -0.78 -15.00
C ASP A 90 1.80 -1.00 -16.06
N TYR A 91 0.70 -1.64 -15.66
CA TYR A 91 -0.55 -1.64 -16.41
C TYR A 91 -1.57 -0.80 -15.65
N VAL A 92 -1.80 0.41 -16.14
CA VAL A 92 -2.62 1.43 -15.51
C VAL A 92 -4.06 1.28 -15.96
N PHE A 93 -4.94 0.94 -15.02
CA PHE A 93 -6.38 0.87 -15.19
C PHE A 93 -6.99 2.23 -14.85
N TYR A 94 -7.60 2.89 -15.83
CA TYR A 94 -8.25 4.18 -15.62
C TYR A 94 -9.34 4.44 -16.66
N GLN A 95 -10.53 4.88 -16.22
CA GLN A 95 -11.67 5.23 -17.07
C GLN A 95 -11.98 4.17 -18.15
N GLY A 96 -11.95 2.89 -17.77
CA GLY A 96 -12.22 1.76 -18.66
C GLY A 96 -11.11 1.43 -19.67
N LYS A 97 -9.95 2.07 -19.58
CA LYS A 97 -8.76 1.80 -20.41
C LYS A 97 -7.68 1.13 -19.58
N ILE A 98 -6.80 0.41 -20.29
CA ILE A 98 -5.58 -0.17 -19.72
C ILE A 98 -4.41 0.34 -20.56
N GLU A 99 -3.52 1.12 -19.93
CA GLU A 99 -2.30 1.62 -20.54
C GLU A 99 -1.09 0.87 -20.00
N LYS A 100 -0.16 0.46 -20.87
CA LYS A 100 1.12 -0.13 -20.47
C LYS A 100 2.18 0.97 -20.51
N ARG A 101 2.88 1.19 -19.40
CA ARG A 101 4.00 2.16 -19.31
C ARG A 101 5.20 1.58 -18.55
N SER A 102 6.32 2.29 -18.60
CA SER A 102 7.44 2.02 -17.68
C SER A 102 6.98 2.22 -16.23
N PRO A 103 7.46 1.39 -15.29
CA PRO A 103 7.05 1.50 -13.90
C PRO A 103 7.43 2.87 -13.33
N VAL A 104 6.50 3.50 -12.60
CA VAL A 104 6.81 4.72 -11.85
C VAL A 104 7.60 4.38 -10.58
N LEU A 105 7.29 3.23 -9.98
CA LEU A 105 7.96 2.72 -8.80
C LEU A 105 8.44 1.28 -9.09
N GLU A 106 9.75 1.06 -9.06
CA GLU A 106 10.32 -0.29 -9.25
C GLU A 106 10.36 -1.10 -7.94
N THR A 107 9.55 -0.73 -6.94
CA THR A 107 9.47 -1.42 -5.65
C THR A 107 8.17 -2.21 -5.51
N PHE A 108 8.23 -3.32 -4.77
CA PHE A 108 7.07 -4.16 -4.50
C PHE A 108 6.30 -3.62 -3.30
N ALA A 109 5.47 -2.60 -3.52
CA ALA A 109 4.60 -2.03 -2.50
C ALA A 109 3.17 -1.89 -3.02
N GLY A 110 2.18 -2.14 -2.17
CA GLY A 110 0.89 -1.48 -2.28
C GLY A 110 1.07 -0.08 -1.72
N THR A 111 0.83 0.95 -2.54
CA THR A 111 1.00 2.34 -2.12
C THR A 111 0.20 3.28 -3.01
N ALA A 112 -0.33 4.36 -2.44
CA ALA A 112 -0.73 5.53 -3.21
C ALA A 112 0.49 6.43 -3.49
N TYR A 113 0.73 6.77 -4.75
CA TYR A 113 1.95 7.45 -5.19
C TYR A 113 1.65 8.65 -6.10
N PRO A 114 2.37 9.78 -5.98
CA PRO A 114 2.21 10.92 -6.88
C PRO A 114 2.76 10.60 -8.29
N VAL A 115 1.96 10.86 -9.32
CA VAL A 115 2.36 10.71 -10.73
C VAL A 115 1.99 11.99 -11.49
N GLY A 116 2.96 12.88 -11.65
CA GLY A 116 2.72 14.18 -12.27
C GLY A 116 1.78 15.06 -11.43
N ASP A 117 0.54 15.21 -11.86
CA ASP A 117 -0.46 16.12 -11.25
C ASP A 117 -1.57 15.40 -10.46
N HIS A 118 -1.46 14.08 -10.28
CA HIS A 118 -2.46 13.27 -9.58
C HIS A 118 -1.80 12.17 -8.74
N TYR A 119 -2.62 11.47 -7.95
CA TYR A 119 -2.21 10.27 -7.21
C TYR A 119 -2.72 9.01 -7.90
N GLU A 120 -1.90 7.98 -7.91
CA GLU A 120 -2.26 6.65 -8.41
C GLU A 120 -2.12 5.59 -7.33
N VAL A 121 -2.96 4.56 -7.40
CA VAL A 121 -2.82 3.34 -6.59
C VAL A 121 -1.85 2.42 -7.31
N ILE A 122 -0.66 2.23 -6.75
CA ILE A 122 0.35 1.31 -7.27
C ILE A 122 0.26 0.02 -6.46
N VAL A 123 0.01 -1.10 -7.13
CA VAL A 123 0.02 -2.42 -6.52
C VAL A 123 0.75 -3.41 -7.44
N PRO A 124 1.49 -4.39 -6.92
CA PRO A 124 2.03 -5.45 -7.75
C PRO A 124 0.92 -6.40 -8.24
N THR A 125 1.16 -7.13 -9.34
CA THR A 125 0.26 -8.22 -9.74
C THR A 125 0.23 -9.34 -8.71
N LEU A 126 -0.84 -10.14 -8.70
CA LEU A 126 -1.00 -11.20 -7.69
C LEU A 126 0.14 -12.22 -7.73
N GLU A 127 0.58 -12.61 -8.94
CA GLU A 127 1.74 -13.50 -9.13
C GLU A 127 3.00 -12.94 -8.48
N ARG A 128 3.21 -11.62 -8.57
CA ARG A 128 4.37 -10.96 -7.97
C ARG A 128 4.26 -10.84 -6.47
N PHE A 129 3.05 -10.60 -5.96
CA PHE A 129 2.83 -10.53 -4.53
C PHE A 129 3.05 -11.89 -3.84
N ASP A 130 2.55 -12.97 -4.43
CA ASP A 130 2.78 -14.34 -3.94
C ASP A 130 4.28 -14.71 -4.00
N GLY A 131 4.96 -14.31 -5.08
CA GLY A 131 6.41 -14.44 -5.20
C GLY A 131 7.20 -13.67 -4.13
N LEU A 132 6.71 -12.51 -3.68
CA LEU A 132 7.34 -11.73 -2.62
C LEU A 132 7.08 -12.34 -1.24
N LEU A 133 5.83 -12.69 -0.92
CA LEU A 133 5.46 -13.28 0.37
C LEU A 133 6.19 -14.61 0.62
N SER A 134 6.36 -15.42 -0.43
CA SER A 134 7.14 -16.66 -0.37
C SER A 134 8.65 -16.45 -0.15
N LEU A 135 9.20 -15.30 -0.56
CA LEU A 135 10.60 -14.93 -0.34
C LEU A 135 10.84 -14.21 1.00
N ALA A 136 9.89 -13.39 1.45
CA ALA A 136 9.96 -12.58 2.66
C ALA A 136 9.55 -13.34 3.94
N GLY A 137 9.10 -14.59 3.82
CA GLY A 137 8.65 -15.39 4.96
C GLY A 137 7.28 -14.96 5.52
N GLY A 138 6.48 -14.25 4.71
CA GLY A 138 5.24 -13.60 5.15
C GLY A 138 5.52 -12.24 5.77
N VAL A 139 5.01 -11.17 5.14
CA VAL A 139 4.93 -9.87 5.81
C VAL A 139 3.73 -9.94 6.76
N GLU A 140 4.01 -10.24 8.03
CA GLU A 140 3.00 -10.21 9.10
C GLU A 140 2.42 -8.79 9.20
N GLY A 141 1.09 -8.70 9.23
CA GLY A 141 0.32 -7.47 8.98
C GLY A 141 -0.57 -7.57 7.74
N MET A 142 -0.11 -8.27 6.68
CA MET A 142 -0.90 -8.52 5.47
C MET A 142 -1.41 -9.97 5.33
N VAL A 143 -0.93 -10.90 6.15
CA VAL A 143 -1.38 -12.30 6.14
C VAL A 143 -1.34 -12.89 7.55
N SER A 144 -2.45 -12.81 8.29
CA SER A 144 -2.75 -13.75 9.37
C SER A 144 -3.83 -14.72 8.88
N GLY A 145 -3.42 -15.92 8.43
CA GLY A 145 -4.32 -16.97 7.91
C GLY A 145 -4.46 -17.04 6.38
N SER A 146 -4.98 -18.20 5.91
CA SER A 146 -5.33 -18.66 4.54
C SER A 146 -4.53 -18.26 3.27
N GLY A 147 -3.49 -17.44 3.35
CA GLY A 147 -2.74 -16.93 2.19
C GLY A 147 -3.37 -15.65 1.59
N TYR A 148 -2.60 -14.96 0.75
CA TYR A 148 -3.01 -13.74 0.05
C TYR A 148 -3.56 -14.10 -1.34
N GLY A 149 -4.79 -13.68 -1.64
CA GLY A 149 -5.50 -14.00 -2.88
C GLY A 149 -6.06 -12.78 -3.61
N GLY A 150 -6.97 -13.03 -4.55
CA GLY A 150 -7.61 -11.97 -5.32
C GLY A 150 -8.48 -11.06 -4.46
N GLU A 151 -9.17 -11.63 -3.47
CA GLU A 151 -10.00 -10.89 -2.53
C GLU A 151 -9.17 -9.96 -1.62
N GLU A 152 -8.02 -10.43 -1.13
CA GLU A 152 -7.08 -9.60 -0.38
C GLU A 152 -6.50 -8.48 -1.26
N GLN A 153 -6.14 -8.77 -2.52
CA GLN A 153 -5.70 -7.74 -3.47
C GLN A 153 -6.78 -6.68 -3.72
N ILE A 154 -8.05 -7.08 -3.83
CA ILE A 154 -9.17 -6.12 -3.96
C ILE A 154 -9.23 -5.21 -2.72
N ALA A 155 -9.12 -5.78 -1.52
CA ALA A 155 -9.13 -5.01 -0.28
C ALA A 155 -7.93 -4.04 -0.20
N THR A 156 -6.73 -4.47 -0.60
CA THR A 156 -5.54 -3.61 -0.70
C THR A 156 -5.74 -2.45 -1.67
N ILE A 157 -6.36 -2.68 -2.84
CA ILE A 157 -6.66 -1.60 -3.79
C ILE A 157 -7.56 -0.53 -3.16
N TRP A 158 -8.51 -0.93 -2.31
CA TRP A 158 -9.36 0.00 -1.57
C TRP A 158 -8.64 0.73 -0.43
N HIS A 159 -7.73 0.04 0.28
CA HIS A 159 -6.84 0.65 1.28
C HIS A 159 -6.03 1.79 0.64
N GLU A 160 -5.30 1.48 -0.42
CA GLU A 160 -4.49 2.45 -1.14
C GLU A 160 -5.32 3.51 -1.87
N GLY A 161 -6.49 3.13 -2.38
CA GLY A 161 -7.45 4.07 -2.95
C GLY A 161 -7.89 5.12 -1.92
N LEU A 162 -8.07 4.73 -0.65
CA LEU A 162 -8.39 5.68 0.41
C LEU A 162 -7.22 6.63 0.65
N HIS A 163 -5.96 6.16 0.64
CA HIS A 163 -4.80 7.04 0.74
C HIS A 163 -4.73 8.05 -0.41
N ALA A 164 -4.95 7.60 -1.65
CA ALA A 164 -5.01 8.52 -2.80
C ALA A 164 -6.11 9.58 -2.62
N TRP A 165 -7.27 9.19 -2.07
CA TRP A 165 -8.34 10.11 -1.73
C TRP A 165 -7.99 11.09 -0.61
N GLN A 166 -7.40 10.60 0.47
CA GLN A 166 -6.94 11.40 1.60
C GLN A 166 -5.97 12.50 1.13
N MET A 167 -4.96 12.12 0.33
CA MET A 167 -3.96 13.04 -0.19
C MET A 167 -4.51 14.04 -1.22
N SER A 168 -5.55 13.66 -1.96
CA SER A 168 -6.15 14.53 -2.97
C SER A 168 -7.07 15.62 -2.38
N HIS A 169 -7.62 15.37 -1.20
CA HIS A 169 -8.72 16.19 -0.66
C HIS A 169 -8.36 16.92 0.63
N PHE A 170 -7.33 16.47 1.35
CA PHE A 170 -7.10 16.96 2.70
C PHE A 170 -5.65 17.34 2.98
N GLN A 171 -5.53 18.40 3.77
CA GLN A 171 -4.34 18.68 4.55
C GLN A 171 -4.30 17.71 5.72
N ILE A 172 -3.64 16.56 5.57
CA ILE A 172 -3.50 15.64 6.70
C ILE A 172 -2.68 16.37 7.77
N LEU A 173 -3.34 16.77 8.86
CA LEU A 173 -2.78 17.60 9.95
C LEU A 173 -2.09 18.91 9.52
N GLY A 174 -2.59 19.56 8.46
CA GLY A 174 -2.15 20.91 8.07
C GLY A 174 -1.06 20.97 7.00
N GLU A 175 -0.55 19.82 6.53
CA GLU A 175 0.38 19.77 5.40
C GLU A 175 -0.41 19.64 4.08
N ASN A 176 -0.43 20.72 3.30
CA ASN A 176 -0.80 20.66 1.88
C ASN A 176 0.43 20.15 1.13
N LEU A 177 0.45 18.89 0.76
CA LEU A 177 1.44 18.36 -0.16
C LEU A 177 0.74 18.12 -1.49
N THR A 178 1.00 18.97 -2.47
CA THR A 178 0.63 18.66 -3.85
C THR A 178 1.42 17.41 -4.32
N PRO A 179 0.94 16.65 -5.32
CA PRO A 179 1.68 15.54 -5.88
C PRO A 179 3.14 15.88 -6.23
N ALA A 180 3.36 17.06 -6.82
CA ALA A 180 4.70 17.56 -7.18
C ALA A 180 5.58 17.89 -5.96
N GLU A 181 5.00 18.37 -4.86
CA GLU A 181 5.74 18.60 -3.62
C GLU A 181 6.12 17.28 -2.95
N MET A 182 5.20 16.31 -2.94
CA MET A 182 5.48 14.96 -2.43
C MET A 182 6.55 14.23 -3.24
N GLU A 183 6.49 14.30 -4.58
CA GLU A 183 7.52 13.71 -5.45
C GLU A 183 8.91 14.30 -5.11
N LYS A 184 8.98 15.62 -4.95
CA LYS A 184 10.21 16.31 -4.58
C LYS A 184 10.70 15.96 -3.17
N GLU A 185 9.82 15.80 -2.20
CA GLU A 185 10.18 15.34 -0.84
C GLU A 185 10.70 13.90 -0.87
N LEU A 186 10.05 13.01 -1.61
CA LEU A 186 10.50 11.62 -1.77
C LEU A 186 11.90 11.55 -2.40
N GLU A 187 12.18 12.36 -3.42
CA GLU A 187 13.52 12.50 -4.00
C GLU A 187 14.56 13.06 -3.02
N GLN A 188 14.15 13.89 -2.07
CA GLN A 188 15.02 14.58 -1.12
C GLN A 188 15.19 13.86 0.22
N SER A 189 14.27 12.97 0.57
CA SER A 189 14.23 12.19 1.82
C SER A 189 15.51 11.38 2.10
N GLY A 190 16.33 11.11 1.08
CA GLY A 190 17.66 10.51 1.23
C GLY A 190 18.73 11.42 1.83
N ASN A 191 18.44 12.71 2.09
CA ASN A 191 19.41 13.74 2.50
C ASN A 191 19.09 14.43 3.84
N GLU A 192 18.07 14.01 4.58
CA GLU A 192 17.71 14.64 5.86
C GLU A 192 18.55 14.12 7.03
N ASN A 193 18.96 15.03 7.93
CA ASN A 193 19.78 14.74 9.10
C ASN A 193 18.95 14.56 10.41
N GLY A 194 17.66 14.22 10.29
CA GLY A 194 16.74 13.99 11.42
C GLY A 194 16.28 12.54 11.53
N ASP A 195 15.80 12.13 12.71
CA ASP A 195 15.11 10.84 12.88
C ASP A 195 13.79 10.91 12.08
N SER A 196 13.53 9.95 11.17
CA SER A 196 12.22 9.86 10.50
C SER A 196 11.10 9.66 11.52
N GLU A 197 9.85 9.99 11.19
CA GLU A 197 8.71 9.74 12.08
C GLU A 197 8.64 8.30 12.57
N GLU A 198 8.88 7.34 11.69
CA GLU A 198 8.93 5.93 12.07
C GLU A 198 10.06 5.65 13.06
N THR A 199 11.25 6.21 12.83
CA THR A 199 12.39 6.08 13.76
C THR A 199 12.06 6.66 15.13
N LEU A 200 11.39 7.82 15.16
CA LEU A 200 10.97 8.48 16.37
C LEU A 200 9.94 7.64 17.14
N LEU A 201 8.91 7.14 16.46
CA LEU A 201 7.89 6.25 17.04
C LEU A 201 8.50 4.95 17.58
N VAL A 202 9.46 4.36 16.85
CA VAL A 202 10.17 3.16 17.32
C VAL A 202 10.98 3.46 18.58
N LYS A 203 11.71 4.58 18.60
CA LYS A 203 12.57 4.99 19.72
C LYS A 203 11.76 5.34 20.98
N GLU A 204 10.72 6.16 20.84
CA GLU A 204 9.97 6.68 21.98
C GLU A 204 8.91 5.70 22.50
N LEU A 205 8.36 4.83 21.63
CA LEU A 205 7.29 3.91 21.99
C LEU A 205 7.74 2.44 21.97
N ASP A 206 8.29 1.92 20.88
CA ASP A 206 8.57 0.48 20.75
C ASP A 206 9.74 0.00 21.61
N GLN A 207 10.79 0.82 21.70
CA GLN A 207 12.00 0.53 22.46
C GLN A 207 11.89 0.94 23.93
N ASN A 208 10.92 1.79 24.28
CA ASN A 208 10.61 2.14 25.65
C ASN A 208 9.61 1.14 26.25
N ALA A 209 10.10 0.26 27.13
CA ALA A 209 9.32 -0.83 27.70
C ALA A 209 8.04 -0.38 28.44
N GLU A 210 8.08 0.78 29.12
CA GLU A 210 6.92 1.30 29.84
C GLU A 210 5.89 1.90 28.88
N GLN A 211 6.34 2.64 27.86
CA GLN A 211 5.47 3.18 26.82
C GLN A 211 4.80 2.07 26.00
N LYS A 212 5.56 1.06 25.60
CA LYS A 212 5.05 -0.15 24.95
C LYS A 212 4.00 -0.89 25.79
N LYS A 213 4.22 -0.97 27.11
CA LYS A 213 3.25 -1.58 28.03
C LYS A 213 1.95 -0.77 28.10
N ARG A 214 2.05 0.56 28.16
CA ARG A 214 0.88 1.46 28.14
C ARG A 214 0.11 1.35 26.84
N MET A 215 0.80 1.38 25.70
CA MET A 215 0.19 1.19 24.37
C MET A 215 -0.57 -0.14 24.28
N LYS A 216 0.00 -1.25 24.77
CA LYS A 216 -0.72 -2.54 24.81
C LYS A 216 -2.01 -2.48 25.62
N LYS A 217 -1.99 -1.79 26.77
CA LYS A 217 -3.18 -1.62 27.61
C LYS A 217 -4.22 -0.73 26.92
N GLU A 218 -3.80 0.32 26.23
CA GLU A 218 -4.65 1.16 25.39
C GLU A 218 -5.33 0.36 24.28
N MET A 219 -4.58 -0.46 23.53
CA MET A 219 -5.13 -1.33 22.49
C MET A 219 -6.18 -2.31 23.04
N GLN A 220 -5.93 -2.89 24.23
CA GLN A 220 -6.92 -3.76 24.92
C GLN A 220 -8.20 -3.00 25.30
N LEU A 221 -8.08 -1.75 25.74
CA LEU A 221 -9.23 -0.92 26.10
C LEU A 221 -10.05 -0.53 24.87
N LEU A 222 -9.39 -0.17 23.76
CA LEU A 222 -10.05 0.10 22.48
C LEU A 222 -10.76 -1.13 21.93
N LYS A 223 -10.11 -2.31 21.94
CA LYS A 223 -10.76 -3.57 21.57
C LYS A 223 -11.97 -3.86 22.44
N THR A 224 -11.83 -3.70 23.76
CA THR A 224 -12.93 -3.88 24.71
C THR A 224 -14.09 -2.93 24.36
N ALA A 225 -13.83 -1.65 24.13
CA ALA A 225 -14.84 -0.67 23.75
C ALA A 225 -15.54 -1.04 22.44
N ALA A 226 -14.79 -1.46 21.41
CA ALA A 226 -15.35 -1.89 20.13
C ALA A 226 -16.29 -3.11 20.27
N GLU A 227 -15.97 -4.06 21.16
CA GLU A 227 -16.74 -5.29 21.38
C GLU A 227 -17.93 -5.13 22.35
N LYS A 228 -17.96 -4.07 23.16
CA LYS A 228 -19.03 -3.83 24.15
C LYS A 228 -20.39 -3.65 23.49
N LYS A 229 -21.40 -4.40 23.91
CA LYS A 229 -22.75 -4.30 23.31
C LYS A 229 -23.53 -3.08 23.80
N ASP A 230 -23.33 -2.68 25.05
CA ASP A 230 -23.97 -1.52 25.66
C ASP A 230 -23.12 -0.25 25.51
N ILE A 231 -23.79 0.90 25.35
CA ILE A 231 -23.13 2.19 25.14
C ILE A 231 -22.42 2.68 26.41
N ASP A 232 -23.00 2.47 27.58
CA ASP A 232 -22.40 2.94 28.85
C ASP A 232 -21.07 2.23 29.14
N GLY A 233 -21.01 0.91 28.97
CA GLY A 233 -19.80 0.12 29.13
C GLY A 233 -18.75 0.41 28.06
N MET A 234 -19.17 0.75 26.84
CA MET A 234 -18.27 1.27 25.80
C MET A 234 -17.66 2.61 26.24
N LYS A 235 -18.48 3.58 26.65
CA LYS A 235 -18.02 4.90 27.11
C LYS A 235 -17.07 4.79 28.30
N ALA A 236 -17.37 3.93 29.27
CA ALA A 236 -16.49 3.70 30.41
C ALA A 236 -15.10 3.18 29.98
N ALA A 237 -15.03 2.27 29.00
CA ALA A 237 -13.77 1.79 28.46
C ALA A 237 -13.01 2.88 27.69
N ILE A 238 -13.70 3.76 26.96
CA ILE A 238 -13.09 4.91 26.28
C ILE A 238 -12.52 5.92 27.27
N LEU A 239 -13.21 6.18 28.38
CA LEU A 239 -12.71 7.08 29.43
C LEU A 239 -11.46 6.50 30.13
N GLU A 240 -11.43 5.19 30.39
CA GLU A 240 -10.21 4.52 30.88
C GLU A 240 -9.08 4.58 29.85
N TYR A 241 -9.40 4.40 28.56
CA TYR A 241 -8.44 4.56 27.47
C TYR A 241 -7.82 5.96 27.45
N ARG A 242 -8.65 7.00 27.51
CA ARG A 242 -8.19 8.40 27.54
C ARG A 242 -7.21 8.67 28.68
N GLU A 243 -7.53 8.20 29.88
CA GLU A 243 -6.65 8.37 31.05
C GLU A 243 -5.29 7.66 30.86
N GLN A 244 -5.27 6.48 30.23
CA GLN A 244 -4.00 5.78 29.94
C GLN A 244 -3.20 6.48 28.84
N GLN A 245 -3.88 6.93 27.79
CA GLN A 245 -3.27 7.66 26.70
C GLN A 245 -2.63 8.95 27.20
N GLU A 246 -3.35 9.79 27.96
CA GLU A 246 -2.82 11.05 28.50
C GLU A 246 -1.51 10.82 29.29
N LYS A 247 -1.48 9.83 30.17
CA LYS A 247 -0.26 9.46 30.94
C LYS A 247 0.88 8.97 30.05
N ARG A 248 0.58 8.28 28.95
CA ARG A 248 1.58 7.82 27.99
C ARG A 248 2.19 9.03 27.28
N GLN A 249 1.32 9.89 26.75
CA GLN A 249 1.69 11.06 25.96
C GLN A 249 2.50 12.11 26.74
N GLU A 250 2.35 12.21 28.06
CA GLU A 250 3.20 13.05 28.94
C GLU A 250 4.72 12.77 28.78
N ASN A 251 5.09 11.59 28.30
CA ASN A 251 6.48 11.15 28.18
C ASN A 251 6.93 11.01 26.71
N MET A 252 6.19 11.58 25.77
CA MET A 252 6.51 11.59 24.35
C MET A 252 6.76 13.01 23.85
N SER A 253 7.58 13.14 22.82
CA SER A 253 7.80 14.42 22.12
C SER A 253 6.55 14.84 21.36
N ALA A 254 6.39 16.14 21.13
CA ALA A 254 5.27 16.66 20.36
C ALA A 254 5.26 16.10 18.93
N GLU A 255 6.44 15.93 18.35
CA GLU A 255 6.67 15.34 17.03
C GLU A 255 6.20 13.87 17.00
N ALA A 256 6.53 13.06 18.00
CA ALA A 256 6.06 11.67 18.09
C ALA A 256 4.54 11.58 18.24
N LEU A 257 3.94 12.49 19.02
CA LEU A 257 2.49 12.57 19.21
C LEU A 257 1.77 12.96 17.91
N MET A 258 2.33 13.90 17.15
CA MET A 258 1.78 14.28 15.84
C MET A 258 1.90 13.13 14.84
N ALA A 259 3.05 12.45 14.78
CA ALA A 259 3.25 11.29 13.93
C ALA A 259 2.28 10.14 14.26
N GLU A 260 2.05 9.88 15.56
CA GLU A 260 1.05 8.89 16.02
C GLU A 260 -0.35 9.26 15.55
N LYS A 261 -0.83 10.48 15.85
CA LYS A 261 -2.17 10.96 15.45
C LYS A 261 -2.36 10.87 13.94
N ARG A 262 -1.34 11.26 13.18
CA ARG A 262 -1.33 11.18 11.72
C ARG A 262 -1.48 9.76 11.25
N CYS A 263 -0.63 8.87 11.75
CA CYS A 263 -0.60 7.48 11.34
C CYS A 263 -1.90 6.75 11.69
N GLU A 264 -2.47 7.00 12.87
CA GLU A 264 -3.75 6.40 13.26
C GLU A 264 -4.91 6.89 12.40
N LEU A 265 -4.94 8.20 12.08
CA LEU A 265 -5.96 8.76 11.23
C LEU A 265 -5.89 8.20 9.81
N THR A 266 -4.69 8.22 9.19
CA THR A 266 -4.53 7.78 7.79
C THR A 266 -4.65 6.28 7.63
N GLU A 267 -3.83 5.52 8.36
CA GLU A 267 -3.77 4.06 8.24
C GLU A 267 -4.96 3.38 8.89
N GLY A 268 -5.45 3.91 10.01
CA GLY A 268 -6.60 3.33 10.70
C GLY A 268 -7.90 3.42 9.90
N THR A 269 -8.13 4.55 9.21
CA THR A 269 -9.30 4.69 8.33
C THR A 269 -9.16 3.84 7.07
N ALA A 270 -7.96 3.72 6.51
CA ALA A 270 -7.69 2.85 5.36
C ALA A 270 -7.87 1.37 5.72
N TYR A 271 -7.33 0.94 6.86
CA TYR A 271 -7.47 -0.42 7.38
C TYR A 271 -8.93 -0.76 7.74
N TYR A 272 -9.71 0.23 8.20
CA TYR A 272 -11.14 0.09 8.39
C TYR A 272 -11.89 -0.14 7.07
N VAL A 273 -11.55 0.60 6.00
CA VAL A 273 -12.13 0.38 4.65
C VAL A 273 -11.74 -1.00 4.13
N GLU A 274 -10.46 -1.35 4.19
CA GLU A 274 -9.93 -2.67 3.81
C GLU A 274 -10.71 -3.80 4.48
N GLY A 275 -10.83 -3.75 5.81
CA GLY A 275 -11.52 -4.77 6.59
C GLY A 275 -13.00 -4.91 6.21
N ASN A 276 -13.71 -3.80 5.94
CA ASN A 276 -15.10 -3.84 5.50
C ASN A 276 -15.26 -4.43 4.09
N VAL A 277 -14.34 -4.13 3.18
CA VAL A 277 -14.30 -4.75 1.85
C VAL A 277 -14.04 -6.24 1.97
N LEU A 278 -13.02 -6.64 2.73
CA LEU A 278 -12.71 -8.07 2.90
C LEU A 278 -13.85 -8.83 3.60
N LYS A 279 -14.55 -8.19 4.54
CA LYS A 279 -15.76 -8.74 5.16
C LYS A 279 -16.84 -9.07 4.12
N ALA A 280 -17.06 -8.18 3.14
CA ALA A 280 -18.04 -8.43 2.09
C ALA A 280 -17.62 -9.58 1.16
N LEU A 281 -16.32 -9.70 0.88
CA LEU A 281 -15.78 -10.70 -0.03
C LEU A 281 -15.65 -12.09 0.60
N ARG A 282 -15.22 -12.16 1.87
CA ARG A 282 -14.83 -13.42 2.54
C ARG A 282 -15.69 -13.77 3.76
N GLY A 283 -16.59 -12.88 4.14
CA GLY A 283 -17.56 -13.09 5.22
C GLY A 283 -17.04 -12.76 6.62
N GLU A 284 -17.97 -12.78 7.57
CA GLU A 284 -17.78 -12.34 8.95
C GLU A 284 -16.68 -13.10 9.70
N ASN A 285 -16.51 -14.40 9.45
CA ASN A 285 -15.52 -15.21 10.17
C ASN A 285 -14.09 -14.78 9.85
N VAL A 286 -13.78 -14.59 8.55
CA VAL A 286 -12.45 -14.14 8.11
C VAL A 286 -12.19 -12.71 8.58
N TYR A 287 -13.20 -11.83 8.47
CA TYR A 287 -13.10 -10.48 8.99
C TYR A 287 -12.80 -10.45 10.50
N ARG A 288 -13.51 -11.26 11.28
CA ARG A 288 -13.31 -11.35 12.73
C ARG A 288 -11.91 -11.83 13.09
N GLU A 289 -11.49 -12.96 12.52
CA GLU A 289 -10.19 -13.57 12.81
C GLU A 289 -9.04 -12.63 12.43
N ARG A 290 -9.13 -11.96 11.28
CA ARG A 290 -8.05 -11.12 10.75
C ARG A 290 -8.00 -9.74 11.38
N TYR A 291 -9.15 -9.08 11.58
CA TYR A 291 -9.20 -7.68 12.00
C TYR A 291 -9.66 -7.49 13.45
N LEU A 292 -10.75 -8.12 13.87
CA LEU A 292 -11.35 -7.86 15.19
C LEU A 292 -10.59 -8.53 16.33
N ASP A 293 -10.28 -9.82 16.17
CA ASP A 293 -9.61 -10.61 17.20
C ASP A 293 -8.17 -10.13 17.45
N THR A 294 -7.61 -9.39 16.49
CA THR A 294 -6.23 -8.91 16.51
C THR A 294 -6.10 -7.41 16.83
N LEU A 295 -7.19 -6.71 17.17
CA LEU A 295 -7.14 -5.27 17.52
C LEU A 295 -6.18 -4.94 18.67
N ASP A 296 -5.92 -5.90 19.57
CA ASP A 296 -5.03 -5.77 20.72
C ASP A 296 -3.63 -6.38 20.51
N VAL A 297 -3.32 -6.84 19.30
CA VAL A 297 -2.01 -7.41 18.96
C VAL A 297 -1.04 -6.27 18.67
N PHE A 298 -0.04 -6.11 19.54
CA PHE A 298 1.01 -5.13 19.34
C PHE A 298 1.97 -5.57 18.23
N GLU A 299 2.19 -4.66 17.29
CA GLU A 299 3.14 -4.79 16.19
C GLU A 299 4.11 -3.60 16.22
N GLY A 300 5.39 -3.87 15.97
CA GLY A 300 6.41 -2.80 15.92
C GLY A 300 6.22 -1.91 14.68
N GLY A 301 6.85 -0.73 14.68
CA GLY A 301 6.68 0.24 13.62
C GLY A 301 5.25 0.77 13.57
N ARG A 302 4.68 0.92 12.38
CA ARG A 302 3.36 1.56 12.21
C ARG A 302 2.17 0.64 12.48
N GLY A 303 2.33 -0.70 12.43
CA GLY A 303 1.21 -1.66 12.42
C GLY A 303 0.23 -1.56 13.61
N LYS A 304 0.72 -1.18 14.79
CA LYS A 304 -0.15 -0.91 15.96
C LYS A 304 -1.17 0.21 15.73
N PHE A 305 -0.83 1.21 14.92
CA PHE A 305 -1.68 2.38 14.66
C PHE A 305 -2.81 2.09 13.65
N TYR A 306 -2.63 1.10 12.77
CA TYR A 306 -3.69 0.58 11.91
C TYR A 306 -4.82 0.01 12.77
N ARG A 307 -4.43 -0.77 13.80
CA ARG A 307 -5.36 -1.46 14.70
C ARG A 307 -6.06 -0.50 15.64
N THR A 308 -5.33 0.43 16.27
CA THR A 308 -5.95 1.43 17.15
C THR A 308 -6.85 2.38 16.38
N GLY A 309 -6.42 2.88 15.22
CA GLY A 309 -7.25 3.73 14.39
C GLY A 309 -8.50 3.03 13.86
N MET A 310 -8.39 1.76 13.42
CA MET A 310 -9.56 0.96 13.04
C MET A 310 -10.52 0.75 14.22
N ALA A 311 -10.00 0.45 15.42
CA ALA A 311 -10.84 0.31 16.61
C ALA A 311 -11.62 1.61 16.90
N LYS A 312 -10.97 2.77 16.79
CA LYS A 312 -11.62 4.08 16.93
C LYS A 312 -12.73 4.28 15.89
N CYS A 313 -12.48 3.93 14.62
CA CYS A 313 -13.50 3.98 13.57
C CYS A 313 -14.74 3.12 13.90
N LEU A 314 -14.52 1.87 14.37
CA LEU A 314 -15.59 0.95 14.76
C LEU A 314 -16.42 1.46 15.95
N ILE A 315 -15.78 2.16 16.88
CA ILE A 315 -16.45 2.78 18.02
C ILE A 315 -17.24 4.01 17.57
N LEU A 316 -16.64 4.86 16.74
CA LEU A 316 -17.27 6.06 16.18
C LEU A 316 -18.53 5.72 15.38
N ASP A 317 -18.53 4.63 14.60
CA ASP A 317 -19.73 4.14 13.89
C ASP A 317 -20.95 3.93 14.81
N ARG A 318 -20.70 3.70 16.10
CA ARG A 318 -21.74 3.42 17.08
C ARG A 318 -22.10 4.63 17.94
N LEU A 319 -21.17 5.53 18.19
CA LEU A 319 -21.42 6.75 18.96
C LEU A 319 -21.94 7.90 18.10
N GLU A 320 -21.42 8.03 16.89
CA GLU A 320 -21.73 9.10 15.96
C GLU A 320 -21.76 8.55 14.52
N PRO A 321 -22.84 7.85 14.10
CA PRO A 321 -22.87 7.11 12.84
C PRO A 321 -22.48 7.89 11.58
N ASP A 322 -22.68 9.21 11.58
CA ASP A 322 -22.43 10.11 10.46
C ASP A 322 -21.05 10.81 10.52
N TRP A 323 -20.16 10.41 11.45
CA TRP A 323 -18.86 11.07 11.72
C TRP A 323 -17.98 11.27 10.47
N LYS A 324 -18.13 10.42 9.46
CA LYS A 324 -17.34 10.47 8.22
C LYS A 324 -17.81 11.55 7.23
N THR A 325 -19.06 12.00 7.33
CA THR A 325 -19.67 12.94 6.37
C THR A 325 -19.01 14.32 6.42
N GLY A 326 -18.45 14.68 7.57
CA GLY A 326 -17.74 15.94 7.81
C GLY A 326 -16.32 15.74 8.35
N LEU A 327 -15.70 14.58 8.05
CA LEU A 327 -14.37 14.25 8.55
C LEU A 327 -13.36 15.33 8.12
N ASP A 328 -12.82 16.02 9.11
CA ASP A 328 -11.74 16.99 8.95
C ASP A 328 -10.43 16.31 9.34
N PHE A 329 -9.52 16.13 8.38
CA PHE A 329 -8.24 15.47 8.61
C PHE A 329 -7.22 16.34 9.35
N THR A 330 -7.60 17.54 9.79
CA THR A 330 -6.85 18.31 10.79
C THR A 330 -7.17 17.88 12.22
N GLU A 331 -8.25 17.13 12.42
CA GLU A 331 -8.65 16.55 13.71
C GLU A 331 -8.24 15.08 13.80
N SER A 332 -7.69 14.68 14.95
CA SER A 332 -7.34 13.29 15.21
C SER A 332 -8.56 12.43 15.54
N LEU A 333 -8.44 11.11 15.31
CA LEU A 333 -9.50 10.16 15.69
C LEU A 333 -9.80 10.18 17.20
N ASP A 334 -8.83 10.53 18.04
CA ASP A 334 -9.06 10.69 19.49
C ASP A 334 -9.91 11.88 19.83
N GLU A 335 -9.67 13.03 19.19
CA GLU A 335 -10.46 14.23 19.40
C GLU A 335 -11.92 13.99 18.98
N LEU A 336 -12.13 13.33 17.83
CA LEU A 336 -13.47 12.90 17.40
C LEU A 336 -14.11 11.95 18.40
N LEU A 337 -13.37 10.94 18.86
CA LEU A 337 -13.87 9.97 19.83
C LEU A 337 -14.28 10.63 21.15
N TYR A 338 -13.48 11.57 21.65
CA TYR A 338 -13.78 12.26 22.91
C TYR A 338 -14.96 13.21 22.78
N LYS A 339 -15.08 13.94 21.66
CA LYS A 339 -16.28 14.74 21.36
C LYS A 339 -17.55 13.88 21.27
N ALA A 340 -17.47 12.71 20.66
CA ALA A 340 -18.59 11.78 20.54
C ALA A 340 -19.04 11.25 21.92
N VAL A 341 -18.10 10.98 22.82
CA VAL A 341 -18.42 10.58 24.21
C VAL A 341 -19.05 11.74 25.00
N GLU A 342 -18.50 12.95 24.87
CA GLU A 342 -18.95 14.15 25.61
C GLU A 342 -20.31 14.66 25.14
N SER A 343 -20.62 14.61 23.85
CA SER A 343 -21.88 15.07 23.27
C SER A 343 -23.09 14.17 23.58
N THR A 344 -22.85 12.97 24.07
CA THR A 344 -23.89 11.99 24.43
C THR A 344 -24.02 11.78 25.95
N LEU A 345 -23.38 12.62 26.76
CA LEU A 345 -23.63 12.78 28.21
C LEU A 345 -24.68 13.86 28.43
#